data_AF-F2NTC8-F1
#
_entry.id   AF-F2NTC8-F1
#
_cell.length_a   1.000
_cell.length_b   1.000
_cell.length_c   1.000
_cell.angle_alpha   90.00
_cell.angle_beta   90.00
_cell.angle_gamma   90.00
#
_symmetry.space_group_name_H-M   'P 1'
#
loop_
_entity.id
_entity.type
_entity.pdbx_description
1 polymer ?
#
loop_
_entity_poly.entity_id
_entity_poly.type
_entity_poly.pdbx_seq_one_letter_code
_entity_poly.pdbx_strand_id
1 'polypeptide(L)'
;MLYRQKKDVLIRKTEHGAYILSKENYSEKIVNESGSVFLCALSKDPQSIETLADTILKSFVGADKETIISDAIEFYETFVKEGFVAKGETEAELNEKDASGIYNSDCRVYDGRNKIHFFIPGLDLQYQGFYSLFFDYMKKFSYRFMDNIDVPAVYGSFNNMIWNGGRVRRGVQPALEEIKSTIKTLNDFGIAVRFTYTNSLVEEKHLQDTMCNLTMEIANNGMNEVLVNSPLLEDYLRKTYPNFKYILSTTACVRDVNKINEATKKYDLVVLDWRDNRNFDFLKKIQDKEKIEILVDEKCPSSCPNRKADYAHVSKVNLYQATSDELNLKCMRAVSDVAGFYRGLKFNRDTNLTFNDIYGKYYDMGFRNFKLMGRNEQDLLSLFESYIYYMATPECRDIVRYDLLTYYMDYLIRDFGGNRTSAIRWHEENLKKSYAQGK
;
A
#
# COMPACT_ATOMS: atom_id res chain seq x y z
N MET A 1 36.26 -5.55 -26.83
CA MET A 1 35.15 -4.60 -26.61
C MET A 1 34.64 -4.81 -25.19
N LEU A 2 34.41 -3.72 -24.45
CA LEU A 2 33.91 -3.74 -23.09
C LEU A 2 32.46 -3.25 -23.06
N TYR A 3 31.67 -3.86 -22.18
CA TYR A 3 30.28 -3.50 -21.90
C TYR A 3 30.12 -3.24 -20.41
N ARG A 4 29.23 -2.30 -20.04
CA ARG A 4 28.75 -2.15 -18.67
C ARG A 4 27.32 -1.60 -18.64
N GLN A 5 26.58 -1.92 -17.60
CA GLN A 5 25.35 -1.21 -17.26
C GLN A 5 25.68 0.27 -16.97
N LYS A 6 24.98 1.23 -17.63
CA LYS A 6 25.18 2.66 -17.32
C LYS A 6 24.84 2.97 -15.87
N LYS A 7 25.45 4.00 -15.28
CA LYS A 7 25.30 4.37 -13.86
C LYS A 7 23.88 4.77 -13.48
N ASP A 8 23.17 5.46 -14.37
CA ASP A 8 21.78 5.87 -14.18
C ASP A 8 20.75 4.74 -14.41
N VAL A 9 21.22 3.59 -14.90
CA VAL A 9 20.36 2.47 -15.26
C VAL A 9 20.19 1.52 -14.09
N LEU A 10 18.98 1.00 -13.91
CA LEU A 10 18.63 0.04 -12.88
C LEU A 10 18.19 -1.25 -13.55
N ILE A 11 18.63 -2.39 -13.03
CA ILE A 11 18.22 -3.71 -13.50
C ILE A 11 17.60 -4.43 -12.33
N ARG A 12 16.40 -4.97 -12.50
CA ARG A 12 15.72 -5.72 -11.45
C ARG A 12 15.17 -7.02 -12.00
N LYS A 13 15.55 -8.13 -11.37
CA LYS A 13 14.96 -9.44 -11.67
C LYS A 13 13.56 -9.53 -11.08
N THR A 14 12.61 -10.07 -11.85
CA THR A 14 11.23 -10.33 -11.44
C THR A 14 10.94 -11.83 -11.54
N GLU A 15 9.73 -12.27 -11.17
CA GLU A 15 9.32 -13.67 -11.28
C GLU A 15 9.32 -14.17 -12.74
N HIS A 16 9.02 -13.30 -13.71
CA HIS A 16 8.83 -13.68 -15.12
C HIS A 16 9.92 -13.12 -16.07
N GLY A 17 11.02 -12.60 -15.52
CA GLY A 17 12.10 -12.01 -16.33
C GLY A 17 12.87 -10.92 -15.60
N ALA A 18 13.17 -9.83 -16.29
CA ALA A 18 13.80 -8.67 -15.68
C ALA A 18 13.32 -7.35 -16.28
N TYR A 19 13.40 -6.31 -15.47
CA TYR A 19 13.07 -4.93 -15.81
C TYR A 19 14.35 -4.09 -15.84
N ILE A 20 14.44 -3.19 -16.81
CA ILE A 20 15.49 -2.18 -16.90
C ILE A 20 14.90 -0.78 -17.00
N LEU A 21 15.49 0.19 -16.30
CA LEU A 21 15.06 1.58 -16.26
C LEU A 21 16.26 2.51 -16.32
N SER A 22 16.27 3.46 -17.24
CA SER A 22 17.20 4.60 -17.20
C SER A 22 16.54 5.75 -16.43
N LYS A 23 17.19 6.23 -15.38
CA LYS A 23 16.72 7.44 -14.66
C LYS A 23 17.00 8.73 -15.41
N GLU A 24 17.94 8.72 -16.35
CA GLU A 24 18.34 9.93 -17.09
C GLU A 24 17.32 10.28 -18.17
N ASN A 25 16.85 9.29 -18.94
CA ASN A 25 15.94 9.51 -20.06
C ASN A 25 14.54 8.89 -19.84
N TYR A 26 14.32 8.23 -18.69
CA TYR A 26 13.06 7.57 -18.32
C TYR A 26 12.65 6.43 -19.26
N SER A 27 13.57 5.91 -20.07
CA SER A 27 13.33 4.72 -20.88
C SER A 27 13.26 3.49 -19.99
N GLU A 28 12.37 2.58 -20.34
CA GLU A 28 12.20 1.35 -19.58
C GLU A 28 11.87 0.18 -20.51
N LYS A 29 12.25 -1.03 -20.10
CA LYS A 29 12.01 -2.24 -20.88
C LYS A 29 11.90 -3.47 -19.98
N ILE A 30 11.10 -4.43 -20.43
CA ILE A 30 10.97 -5.75 -19.79
C ILE A 30 11.56 -6.77 -20.75
N VAL A 31 12.36 -7.67 -20.20
CA VAL A 31 12.88 -8.86 -20.90
C VAL A 31 12.29 -10.12 -20.28
N ASN A 32 12.17 -11.17 -21.10
CA ASN A 32 11.72 -12.50 -20.65
C ASN A 32 12.79 -13.20 -19.79
N GLU A 33 12.51 -14.42 -19.35
CA GLU A 33 13.42 -15.22 -18.50
C GLU A 33 14.82 -15.40 -19.10
N SER A 34 14.91 -15.75 -20.39
CA SER A 34 16.20 -15.88 -21.07
C SER A 34 16.94 -14.54 -21.09
N GLY A 35 16.28 -13.46 -21.52
CA GLY A 35 16.87 -12.12 -21.53
C GLY A 35 17.26 -11.63 -20.13
N SER A 36 16.57 -12.06 -19.07
CA SER A 36 16.95 -11.76 -17.69
C SER A 36 18.32 -12.31 -17.35
N VAL A 37 18.73 -13.47 -17.87
CA VAL A 37 20.07 -14.03 -17.64
C VAL A 37 21.13 -13.11 -18.22
N PHE A 38 20.94 -12.67 -19.46
CA PHE A 38 21.87 -11.76 -20.15
C PHE A 38 21.94 -10.40 -19.45
N LEU A 39 20.77 -9.86 -19.07
CA LEU A 39 20.66 -8.58 -18.41
C LEU A 39 21.30 -8.59 -17.02
N CYS A 40 21.05 -9.63 -16.22
CA CYS A 40 21.60 -9.76 -14.87
C CYS A 40 23.09 -10.14 -14.83
N ALA A 41 23.70 -10.53 -15.97
CA ALA A 41 25.14 -10.73 -16.07
C ALA A 41 25.93 -9.40 -16.15
N LEU A 42 25.26 -8.31 -16.56
CA LEU A 42 25.86 -6.97 -16.57
C LEU A 42 26.06 -6.44 -15.15
N SER A 43 27.14 -5.70 -14.98
CA SER A 43 27.44 -4.94 -13.78
C SER A 43 27.78 -3.49 -14.14
N LYS A 44 28.00 -2.68 -13.11
CA LYS A 44 28.49 -1.29 -13.26
C LYS A 44 29.99 -1.24 -13.59
N ASP A 45 30.70 -2.35 -13.42
CA ASP A 45 32.11 -2.44 -13.75
C ASP A 45 32.28 -2.84 -15.23
N PRO A 46 33.31 -2.34 -15.93
CA PRO A 46 33.61 -2.78 -17.29
C PRO A 46 33.86 -4.30 -17.38
N GLN A 47 33.12 -4.97 -18.26
CA GLN A 47 33.27 -6.41 -18.51
C GLN A 47 33.52 -6.68 -19.99
N SER A 48 34.40 -7.64 -20.31
CA SER A 48 34.56 -8.12 -21.68
C SER A 48 33.38 -9.02 -22.09
N ILE A 49 33.15 -9.16 -23.39
CA ILE A 49 32.09 -10.04 -23.91
C ILE A 49 32.32 -11.51 -23.50
N GLU A 50 33.58 -11.93 -23.42
CA GLU A 50 33.95 -13.28 -22.99
C GLU A 50 33.60 -13.50 -21.51
N THR A 51 33.84 -12.50 -20.66
CA THR A 51 33.51 -12.54 -19.22
C THR A 51 31.99 -12.60 -18.99
N LEU A 52 31.24 -11.83 -19.77
CA LEU A 52 29.77 -11.85 -19.75
C LEU A 52 29.25 -13.22 -20.21
N ALA A 53 29.76 -13.73 -21.34
CA ALA A 53 29.40 -15.04 -21.86
C ALA A 53 29.68 -16.17 -20.87
N ASP A 54 30.84 -16.15 -20.18
CA ASP A 54 31.17 -17.13 -19.13
C ASP A 54 30.22 -17.07 -17.93
N THR A 55 29.64 -15.91 -17.64
CA THR A 55 28.63 -15.74 -16.59
C THR A 55 27.28 -16.27 -17.05
N ILE A 56 26.87 -15.93 -18.28
CA ILE A 56 25.61 -16.35 -18.89
C ILE A 56 25.55 -17.88 -19.05
N LEU A 57 26.63 -18.48 -19.55
CA LEU A 57 26.74 -19.91 -19.85
C LEU A 57 26.42 -20.79 -18.64
N LYS A 58 26.68 -20.33 -17.41
CA LYS A 58 26.36 -21.04 -16.16
C LYS A 58 24.86 -21.33 -16.00
N SER A 59 24.00 -20.59 -16.69
CA SER A 59 22.54 -20.72 -16.62
C SER A 59 21.94 -21.52 -17.79
N PHE A 60 22.74 -21.87 -18.81
CA PHE A 60 22.29 -22.58 -20.01
C PHE A 60 22.98 -23.94 -20.14
N VAL A 61 22.20 -25.03 -20.01
CA VAL A 61 22.73 -26.39 -20.15
C VAL A 61 22.83 -26.77 -21.62
N GLY A 62 24.02 -27.15 -22.07
CA GLY A 62 24.24 -27.68 -23.43
C GLY A 62 24.41 -26.63 -24.53
N ALA A 63 24.43 -25.33 -24.20
CA ALA A 63 24.80 -24.27 -25.13
C ALA A 63 26.32 -24.23 -25.32
N ASP A 64 26.79 -23.96 -26.53
CA ASP A 64 28.20 -23.68 -26.80
C ASP A 64 28.54 -22.20 -26.56
N LYS A 65 29.81 -21.95 -26.22
CA LYS A 65 30.27 -20.61 -25.84
C LYS A 65 30.24 -19.63 -27.02
N GLU A 66 30.44 -20.09 -28.26
CA GLU A 66 30.45 -19.22 -29.44
C GLU A 66 29.05 -18.68 -29.74
N THR A 67 28.02 -19.53 -29.67
CA THR A 67 26.62 -19.12 -29.76
C THR A 67 26.25 -18.14 -28.65
N ILE A 68 26.62 -18.40 -27.39
CA ILE A 68 26.34 -17.46 -26.29
C ILE A 68 27.01 -16.10 -26.51
N ILE A 69 28.23 -16.05 -27.05
CA ILE A 69 28.90 -14.78 -27.38
C ILE A 69 28.13 -14.04 -28.48
N SER A 70 27.73 -14.74 -29.55
CA SER A 70 26.96 -14.13 -30.64
C SER A 70 25.64 -13.53 -30.13
N ASP A 71 24.88 -14.32 -29.36
CA ASP A 71 23.60 -13.88 -28.78
C ASP A 71 23.79 -12.72 -27.81
N ALA A 72 24.87 -12.75 -27.00
CA ALA A 72 25.17 -11.69 -26.04
C ALA A 72 25.52 -10.38 -26.75
N ILE A 73 26.27 -10.42 -27.85
CA ILE A 73 26.56 -9.24 -28.66
C ILE A 73 25.24 -8.67 -29.21
N GLU A 74 24.43 -9.48 -29.88
CA GLU A 74 23.16 -9.01 -30.45
C GLU A 74 22.25 -8.38 -29.38
N PHE A 75 22.13 -9.06 -28.23
CA PHE A 75 21.37 -8.58 -27.10
C PHE A 75 21.91 -7.24 -26.60
N TYR A 76 23.19 -7.15 -26.24
CA TYR A 76 23.76 -5.93 -25.69
C TYR A 76 23.82 -4.77 -26.68
N GLU A 77 24.03 -5.00 -27.98
CA GLU A 77 23.99 -3.93 -28.98
C GLU A 77 22.61 -3.27 -29.05
N THR A 78 21.54 -4.04 -28.85
CA THR A 78 20.18 -3.48 -28.72
C THR A 78 20.11 -2.53 -27.52
N PHE A 79 20.61 -2.94 -26.35
CA PHE A 79 20.60 -2.11 -25.14
C PHE A 79 21.58 -0.93 -25.19
N VAL A 80 22.64 -1.01 -25.99
CA VAL A 80 23.53 0.12 -26.28
C VAL A 80 22.79 1.17 -27.10
N LYS A 81 22.08 0.76 -28.17
CA LYS A 81 21.28 1.67 -29.00
C LYS A 81 20.15 2.35 -28.22
N GLU A 82 19.54 1.60 -27.30
CA GLU A 82 18.47 2.09 -26.43
C GLU A 82 18.98 2.93 -25.24
N GLY A 83 20.30 3.06 -25.08
CA GLY A 83 20.93 3.92 -24.07
C GLY A 83 20.96 3.33 -22.67
N PHE A 84 20.85 2.01 -22.52
CA PHE A 84 20.90 1.32 -21.22
C PHE A 84 22.30 0.80 -20.86
N VAL A 85 23.08 0.45 -21.88
CA VAL A 85 24.41 -0.17 -21.75
C VAL A 85 25.44 0.73 -22.41
N ALA A 86 26.57 0.94 -21.73
CA ALA A 86 27.72 1.61 -22.31
C ALA A 86 28.65 0.58 -22.96
N LYS A 87 29.20 0.94 -24.13
CA LYS A 87 30.15 0.13 -24.90
C LYS A 87 31.38 0.95 -25.28
N GLY A 88 32.57 0.40 -25.10
CA GLY A 88 33.84 1.07 -25.40
C GLY A 88 35.02 0.11 -25.48
N GLU A 89 36.11 0.55 -26.08
CA GLU A 89 37.36 -0.22 -26.13
C GLU A 89 38.14 -0.13 -24.81
N THR A 90 37.98 0.99 -24.11
CA THR A 90 38.65 1.29 -22.84
C THR A 90 37.65 1.73 -21.77
N GLU A 91 38.07 1.67 -20.51
CA GLU A 91 37.28 2.21 -19.40
C GLU A 91 37.09 3.74 -19.52
N ALA A 92 38.06 4.46 -20.09
CA ALA A 92 37.96 5.90 -20.34
C ALA A 92 36.82 6.22 -21.31
N GLU A 93 36.71 5.48 -22.42
CA GLU A 93 35.60 5.63 -23.37
C GLU A 93 34.25 5.28 -22.75
N LEU A 94 34.19 4.24 -21.90
CA LEU A 94 32.98 3.92 -21.15
C LEU A 94 32.58 5.08 -20.23
N ASN A 95 33.53 5.69 -19.53
CA ASN A 95 33.29 6.82 -18.64
C ASN A 95 32.80 8.08 -19.38
N GLU A 96 33.31 8.34 -20.59
CA GLU A 96 32.81 9.43 -21.44
C GLU A 96 31.36 9.20 -21.86
N LYS A 97 31.03 7.95 -22.25
CA LYS A 97 29.68 7.56 -22.70
C LYS A 97 28.68 7.37 -21.56
N ASP A 98 29.14 7.35 -20.32
CA ASP A 98 28.36 7.12 -19.09
C ASP A 98 28.82 8.10 -18.00
N ALA A 99 28.69 9.38 -18.35
CA ALA A 99 29.00 10.53 -17.50
C ALA A 99 27.89 10.84 -16.48
N SER A 100 26.78 10.10 -16.48
CA SER A 100 25.68 10.27 -15.53
C SER A 100 26.10 9.81 -14.11
N GLY A 101 25.58 10.50 -13.09
CA GLY A 101 25.98 10.31 -11.68
C GLY A 101 25.78 8.88 -11.16
N ILE A 102 26.58 8.50 -10.16
CA ILE A 102 26.51 7.18 -9.52
C ILE A 102 25.21 7.08 -8.70
N TYR A 103 24.35 6.12 -9.05
CA TYR A 103 23.21 5.70 -8.23
C TYR A 103 23.45 4.29 -7.71
N ASN A 104 23.59 4.15 -6.39
CA ASN A 104 23.60 2.84 -5.74
C ASN A 104 22.17 2.32 -5.63
N SER A 105 21.87 1.23 -6.32
CA SER A 105 20.68 0.42 -6.08
C SER A 105 21.13 -1.02 -5.83
N ASP A 106 21.25 -1.39 -4.56
CA ASP A 106 21.43 -2.79 -4.20
C ASP A 106 20.18 -3.56 -4.62
N CYS A 107 20.31 -4.33 -5.69
CA CYS A 107 19.24 -5.15 -6.24
C CYS A 107 18.98 -6.32 -5.27
N ARG A 108 18.05 -6.14 -4.35
CA ARG A 108 17.56 -7.25 -3.51
C ARG A 108 16.57 -8.07 -4.32
N VAL A 109 16.94 -9.32 -4.61
CA VAL A 109 16.03 -10.34 -5.11
C VAL A 109 15.22 -10.83 -3.91
N TYR A 110 13.92 -10.53 -3.88
CA TYR A 110 13.01 -11.12 -2.90
C TYR A 110 12.55 -12.47 -3.45
N ASP A 111 12.82 -13.54 -2.73
CA ASP A 111 12.75 -14.93 -3.22
C ASP A 111 11.33 -15.49 -3.43
N GLY A 112 10.30 -14.63 -3.51
CA GLY A 112 8.90 -15.00 -3.77
C GLY A 112 8.25 -15.88 -2.70
N ARG A 113 8.99 -16.33 -1.67
CA ARG A 113 8.52 -17.34 -0.72
C ARG A 113 7.72 -16.78 0.45
N ASN A 114 7.67 -15.46 0.63
CA ASN A 114 6.89 -14.82 1.70
C ASN A 114 6.36 -13.45 1.26
N LYS A 115 5.04 -13.38 1.05
CA LYS A 115 4.34 -12.17 0.60
C LYS A 115 4.13 -11.17 1.74
N ILE A 116 4.22 -9.89 1.45
CA ILE A 116 3.90 -8.77 2.33
C ILE A 116 2.53 -8.24 1.94
N HIS A 117 1.65 -8.15 2.93
CA HIS A 117 0.25 -7.79 2.75
C HIS A 117 0.03 -6.34 3.18
N PHE A 118 -0.43 -5.49 2.25
CA PHE A 118 -0.83 -4.12 2.58
C PHE A 118 -2.35 -3.96 2.65
N PHE A 119 -2.85 -3.63 3.83
CA PHE A 119 -4.25 -3.32 4.07
C PHE A 119 -4.46 -1.82 3.95
N ILE A 120 -5.17 -1.39 2.90
CA ILE A 120 -5.28 0.02 2.56
C ILE A 120 -6.62 0.62 2.94
N PRO A 121 -6.65 1.89 3.36
CA PRO A 121 -7.89 2.60 3.67
C PRO A 121 -8.69 2.99 2.42
N GLY A 122 -9.83 3.64 2.66
CA GLY A 122 -10.61 4.37 1.68
C GLY A 122 -11.85 3.64 1.17
N LEU A 123 -12.35 2.61 1.87
CA LEU A 123 -13.66 2.03 1.54
C LEU A 123 -14.77 3.10 1.70
N ASP A 124 -15.04 3.81 0.62
CA ASP A 124 -15.98 4.93 0.45
C ASP A 124 -16.22 5.12 -1.06
N LEU A 125 -17.42 5.56 -1.43
CA LEU A 125 -17.81 5.81 -2.81
C LEU A 125 -16.93 6.84 -3.51
N GLN A 126 -16.39 7.83 -2.79
CA GLN A 126 -15.59 8.90 -3.41
C GLN A 126 -14.27 8.42 -4.04
N TYR A 127 -13.86 7.17 -3.76
CA TYR A 127 -12.65 6.57 -4.33
C TYR A 127 -12.94 5.42 -5.29
N GLN A 128 -14.21 5.12 -5.61
CA GLN A 128 -14.54 3.98 -6.45
C GLN A 128 -13.84 4.02 -7.81
N GLY A 129 -13.88 5.17 -8.50
CA GLY A 129 -13.19 5.35 -9.79
C GLY A 129 -11.67 5.27 -9.67
N PHE A 130 -11.12 5.67 -8.53
CA PHE A 130 -9.68 5.56 -8.27
C PHE A 130 -9.26 4.10 -8.05
N TYR A 131 -10.06 3.26 -7.38
CA TYR A 131 -9.66 1.88 -7.13
C TYR A 131 -9.45 1.09 -8.40
N SER A 132 -10.38 1.19 -9.35
CA SER A 132 -10.20 0.55 -10.66
C SER A 132 -8.93 1.04 -11.33
N LEU A 133 -8.71 2.36 -11.35
CA LEU A 133 -7.50 2.95 -11.92
C LEU A 133 -6.22 2.42 -11.27
N PHE A 134 -6.16 2.42 -9.94
CA PHE A 134 -4.97 2.05 -9.18
C PHE A 134 -4.66 0.56 -9.29
N PHE A 135 -5.66 -0.31 -9.16
CA PHE A 135 -5.44 -1.75 -9.23
C PHE A 135 -5.16 -2.22 -10.67
N ASP A 136 -5.79 -1.62 -11.68
CA ASP A 136 -5.41 -1.85 -13.07
C ASP A 136 -3.98 -1.39 -13.35
N TYR A 137 -3.60 -0.23 -12.80
CA TYR A 137 -2.23 0.28 -12.91
C TYR A 137 -1.22 -0.67 -12.25
N MET A 138 -1.46 -1.10 -11.02
CA MET A 138 -0.62 -2.07 -10.32
C MET A 138 -0.50 -3.38 -11.10
N LYS A 139 -1.59 -3.86 -11.69
CA LYS A 139 -1.58 -5.08 -12.50
C LYS A 139 -0.78 -4.92 -13.79
N LYS A 140 -0.98 -3.82 -14.52
CA LYS A 140 -0.33 -3.54 -15.80
C LYS A 140 1.15 -3.20 -15.64
N PHE A 141 1.51 -2.50 -14.57
CA PHE A 141 2.85 -2.00 -14.30
C PHE A 141 3.44 -2.64 -13.03
N SER A 142 3.15 -3.92 -12.81
CA SER A 142 3.54 -4.66 -11.59
C SER A 142 5.04 -4.60 -11.29
N TYR A 143 5.88 -4.57 -12.33
CA TYR A 143 7.33 -4.42 -12.21
C TYR A 143 7.81 -3.12 -11.53
N ARG A 144 6.95 -2.09 -11.48
CA ARG A 144 7.22 -0.83 -10.77
C ARG A 144 6.95 -0.93 -9.27
N PHE A 145 6.29 -1.99 -8.83
CA PHE A 145 5.97 -2.30 -7.44
C PHE A 145 6.88 -3.39 -6.90
N MET A 146 6.93 -3.54 -5.58
CA MET A 146 7.69 -4.61 -4.93
C MET A 146 7.12 -5.99 -5.34
N ASP A 147 7.98 -6.97 -5.62
CA ASP A 147 7.54 -8.22 -6.28
C ASP A 147 6.74 -9.11 -5.32
N ASN A 148 7.02 -9.00 -4.02
CA ASN A 148 6.44 -9.84 -2.98
C ASN A 148 5.31 -9.14 -2.24
N ILE A 149 4.46 -8.34 -2.91
CA ILE A 149 3.35 -7.64 -2.24
C ILE A 149 1.98 -8.00 -2.80
N ASP A 150 0.94 -7.77 -1.99
CA ASP A 150 -0.43 -7.57 -2.47
C ASP A 150 -1.21 -6.60 -1.57
N VAL A 151 -2.47 -6.40 -1.98
CA VAL A 151 -3.48 -5.66 -1.25
C VAL A 151 -4.66 -6.59 -0.98
N PRO A 152 -4.72 -7.31 0.16
CA PRO A 152 -5.78 -8.28 0.38
C PRO A 152 -7.14 -7.64 0.67
N ALA A 153 -7.15 -6.44 1.27
CA ALA A 153 -8.40 -5.73 1.55
C ALA A 153 -8.29 -4.21 1.51
N VAL A 154 -9.36 -3.56 1.06
CA VAL A 154 -9.63 -2.15 1.28
C VAL A 154 -10.56 -2.00 2.47
N TYR A 155 -10.15 -1.24 3.48
CA TYR A 155 -10.89 -1.10 4.72
C TYR A 155 -11.50 0.29 4.89
N GLY A 156 -12.60 0.35 5.64
CA GLY A 156 -13.28 1.62 5.93
C GLY A 156 -14.75 1.42 6.25
N SER A 157 -15.57 2.41 5.92
CA SER A 157 -17.02 2.36 6.11
C SER A 157 -17.67 3.37 5.19
N PHE A 158 -18.80 2.97 4.62
CA PHE A 158 -19.72 3.88 3.97
C PHE A 158 -20.29 4.92 4.95
N ASN A 159 -20.82 6.02 4.41
CA ASN A 159 -21.41 7.10 5.20
C ASN A 159 -22.59 6.62 6.05
N ASN A 160 -22.72 7.21 7.24
CA ASN A 160 -23.82 7.02 8.17
C ASN A 160 -24.03 5.58 8.69
N MET A 161 -23.03 4.71 8.55
CA MET A 161 -23.07 3.37 9.15
C MET A 161 -22.82 3.46 10.65
N ILE A 162 -23.84 3.24 11.47
CA ILE A 162 -23.75 3.48 12.91
C ILE A 162 -22.80 2.51 13.63
N TRP A 163 -22.52 1.34 13.06
CA TRP A 163 -21.55 0.39 13.63
C TRP A 163 -20.09 0.81 13.44
N ASN A 164 -19.81 1.82 12.62
CA ASN A 164 -18.46 2.35 12.44
C ASN A 164 -17.99 3.09 13.72
N GLY A 165 -16.82 2.70 14.23
CA GLY A 165 -16.15 3.34 15.37
C GLY A 165 -14.76 3.88 15.05
N GLY A 166 -14.29 3.76 13.81
CA GLY A 166 -12.92 4.09 13.41
C GLY A 166 -12.76 5.55 12.97
N ARG A 167 -13.77 6.10 12.29
CA ARG A 167 -13.78 7.47 11.74
C ARG A 167 -15.16 8.09 11.80
N VAL A 168 -15.24 9.40 11.96
CA VAL A 168 -16.50 10.12 11.68
C VAL A 168 -16.76 10.05 10.18
N ARG A 169 -17.91 9.48 9.80
CA ARG A 169 -18.36 9.34 8.40
C ARG A 169 -19.76 9.89 8.26
N ARG A 170 -19.83 11.20 8.01
CA ARG A 170 -21.08 11.92 7.74
C ARG A 170 -21.18 12.17 6.24
N GLY A 171 -22.41 12.19 5.74
CA GLY A 171 -22.66 12.55 4.35
C GLY A 171 -24.03 12.10 3.89
N VAL A 172 -24.24 12.12 2.58
CA VAL A 172 -25.42 11.51 1.97
C VAL A 172 -25.36 10.01 2.19
N GLN A 173 -26.49 9.41 2.59
CA GLN A 173 -26.62 7.97 2.67
C GLN A 173 -26.44 7.39 1.25
N PRO A 174 -25.43 6.53 1.02
CA PRO A 174 -25.23 5.92 -0.29
C PRO A 174 -26.40 5.02 -0.68
N ALA A 175 -26.71 4.98 -1.97
CA ALA A 175 -27.69 4.04 -2.49
C ALA A 175 -27.12 2.61 -2.42
N LEU A 176 -28.01 1.62 -2.21
CA LEU A 176 -27.61 0.22 -2.12
C LEU A 176 -26.88 -0.27 -3.38
N GLU A 177 -27.29 0.20 -4.56
CA GLU A 177 -26.63 -0.17 -5.82
C GLU A 177 -25.19 0.36 -5.91
N GLU A 178 -24.90 1.54 -5.35
CA GLU A 178 -23.53 2.08 -5.29
C GLU A 178 -22.65 1.25 -4.36
N ILE A 179 -23.21 0.82 -3.22
CA ILE A 179 -22.55 -0.08 -2.27
C ILE A 179 -22.24 -1.43 -2.94
N LYS A 180 -23.25 -2.05 -3.57
CA LYS A 180 -23.10 -3.31 -4.32
C LYS A 180 -22.04 -3.19 -5.40
N SER A 181 -22.09 -2.11 -6.18
CA SER A 181 -21.12 -1.83 -7.24
C SER A 181 -19.70 -1.72 -6.70
N THR A 182 -19.50 -0.98 -5.61
CA THR A 182 -18.18 -0.83 -4.98
C THR A 182 -17.63 -2.16 -4.44
N ILE A 183 -18.46 -2.93 -3.72
CA ILE A 183 -18.06 -4.24 -3.20
C ILE A 183 -17.71 -5.19 -4.35
N LYS A 184 -18.56 -5.23 -5.39
CA LYS A 184 -18.32 -6.07 -6.57
C LYS A 184 -17.03 -5.68 -7.27
N THR A 185 -16.79 -4.39 -7.53
CA THR A 185 -15.55 -3.93 -8.19
C THR A 185 -14.32 -4.43 -7.44
N LEU A 186 -14.26 -4.24 -6.11
CA LEU A 186 -13.12 -4.70 -5.32
C LEU A 186 -12.98 -6.24 -5.33
N ASN A 187 -14.09 -6.96 -5.16
CA ASN A 187 -14.07 -8.42 -5.18
C ASN A 187 -13.69 -8.99 -6.56
N ASP A 188 -14.06 -8.35 -7.67
CA ASP A 188 -13.63 -8.71 -9.04
C ASP A 188 -12.11 -8.57 -9.22
N PHE A 189 -11.47 -7.63 -8.51
CA PHE A 189 -10.01 -7.52 -8.43
C PHE A 189 -9.36 -8.54 -7.48
N GLY A 190 -10.16 -9.39 -6.82
CA GLY A 190 -9.68 -10.32 -5.80
C GLY A 190 -9.42 -9.65 -4.45
N ILE A 191 -9.98 -8.46 -4.22
CA ILE A 191 -9.72 -7.62 -3.04
C ILE A 191 -10.97 -7.61 -2.16
N ALA A 192 -10.79 -7.95 -0.88
CA ALA A 192 -11.87 -7.93 0.08
C ALA A 192 -12.27 -6.49 0.46
N VAL A 193 -13.55 -6.28 0.75
CA VAL A 193 -13.95 -5.12 1.57
C VAL A 193 -13.79 -5.48 3.04
N ARG A 194 -13.26 -4.54 3.83
CA ARG A 194 -13.12 -4.70 5.27
C ARG A 194 -13.85 -3.59 6.02
N PHE A 195 -15.02 -3.92 6.58
CA PHE A 195 -15.82 -2.96 7.33
C PHE A 195 -15.18 -2.61 8.68
N THR A 196 -15.23 -1.34 9.08
CA THR A 196 -14.67 -0.83 10.34
C THR A 196 -15.70 -0.82 11.48
N TYR A 197 -16.43 -1.92 11.65
CA TYR A 197 -17.54 -2.08 12.59
C TYR A 197 -17.09 -2.26 14.05
N THR A 198 -16.52 -1.17 14.55
CA THR A 198 -15.74 -1.08 15.78
C THR A 198 -16.38 -0.15 16.81
N ASN A 199 -17.61 0.31 16.57
CA ASN A 199 -18.32 1.21 17.46
C ASN A 199 -18.49 0.57 18.85
N SER A 200 -17.87 1.22 19.83
CA SER A 200 -17.79 0.73 21.21
C SER A 200 -19.05 1.00 22.04
N LEU A 201 -20.00 1.76 21.51
CA LEU A 201 -21.23 2.21 22.18
C LEU A 201 -22.50 1.56 21.60
N VAL A 202 -22.36 0.56 20.74
CA VAL A 202 -23.49 -0.23 20.24
C VAL A 202 -24.18 -0.94 21.40
N GLU A 203 -25.51 -0.94 21.36
CA GLU A 203 -26.42 -1.57 22.32
C GLU A 203 -27.34 -2.50 21.52
N GLU A 204 -28.12 -3.36 22.18
CA GLU A 204 -28.98 -4.34 21.50
C GLU A 204 -29.91 -3.71 20.46
N LYS A 205 -30.50 -2.55 20.78
CA LYS A 205 -31.38 -1.81 19.86
C LYS A 205 -30.68 -1.37 18.57
N HIS A 206 -29.36 -1.14 18.62
CA HIS A 206 -28.56 -0.71 17.47
C HIS A 206 -28.17 -1.89 16.56
N LEU A 207 -28.35 -3.15 16.99
CA LEU A 207 -28.07 -4.33 16.18
C LEU A 207 -29.08 -4.52 15.03
N GLN A 208 -30.24 -3.86 15.13
CA GLN A 208 -31.29 -3.91 14.11
C GLN A 208 -31.15 -2.81 13.05
N ASP A 209 -30.00 -2.12 12.98
CA ASP A 209 -29.78 -1.07 11.97
C ASP A 209 -29.86 -1.63 10.56
N THR A 210 -30.83 -1.14 9.79
CA THR A 210 -31.15 -1.66 8.46
C THR A 210 -29.96 -1.54 7.51
N MET A 211 -29.29 -0.39 7.47
CA MET A 211 -28.22 -0.16 6.50
C MET A 211 -27.00 -1.01 6.80
N CYS A 212 -26.59 -1.11 8.08
CA CYS A 212 -25.46 -1.95 8.47
C CYS A 212 -25.72 -3.44 8.17
N ASN A 213 -26.93 -3.94 8.42
CA ASN A 213 -27.29 -5.32 8.10
C ASN A 213 -27.31 -5.56 6.57
N LEU A 214 -27.91 -4.66 5.79
CA LEU A 214 -27.93 -4.77 4.33
C LEU A 214 -26.52 -4.79 3.73
N THR A 215 -25.60 -3.97 4.24
CA THR A 215 -24.21 -3.98 3.74
C THR A 215 -23.46 -5.27 4.11
N MET A 216 -23.74 -5.85 5.28
CA MET A 216 -23.21 -7.17 5.64
C MET A 216 -23.76 -8.25 4.70
N GLU A 217 -25.07 -8.25 4.42
CA GLU A 217 -25.72 -9.21 3.51
C GLU A 217 -25.14 -9.15 2.10
N ILE A 218 -24.98 -7.94 1.55
CA ILE A 218 -24.40 -7.73 0.21
C ILE A 218 -22.97 -8.29 0.14
N ALA A 219 -22.19 -8.13 1.20
CA ALA A 219 -20.80 -8.57 1.26
C ALA A 219 -20.62 -10.02 1.76
N ASN A 220 -21.69 -10.75 2.09
CA ASN A 220 -21.64 -12.09 2.69
C ASN A 220 -21.35 -13.20 1.65
N ASN A 221 -20.17 -13.17 1.04
CA ASN A 221 -19.75 -14.09 -0.01
C ASN A 221 -18.50 -14.94 0.35
N GLY A 222 -18.05 -14.89 1.60
CA GLY A 222 -16.87 -15.63 2.08
C GLY A 222 -15.51 -14.96 1.81
N MET A 223 -15.46 -13.89 1.03
CA MET A 223 -14.22 -13.15 0.76
C MET A 223 -14.00 -12.01 1.76
N ASN A 224 -15.09 -11.35 2.16
CA ASN A 224 -15.04 -10.07 2.85
C ASN A 224 -14.78 -10.18 4.36
N GLU A 225 -14.41 -9.04 4.93
CA GLU A 225 -13.81 -8.96 6.26
C GLU A 225 -14.47 -7.89 7.13
N VAL A 226 -14.32 -8.03 8.44
CA VAL A 226 -14.83 -7.05 9.40
C VAL A 226 -13.88 -6.84 10.57
N LEU A 227 -13.58 -5.57 10.85
CA LEU A 227 -12.87 -5.14 12.06
C LEU A 227 -13.87 -4.98 13.20
N VAL A 228 -13.58 -5.61 14.33
CA VAL A 228 -14.45 -5.60 15.51
C VAL A 228 -13.71 -5.11 16.76
N ASN A 229 -14.49 -4.66 17.74
CA ASN A 229 -14.02 -4.16 19.03
C ASN A 229 -15.07 -4.30 20.14
N SER A 230 -16.36 -4.16 19.81
CA SER A 230 -17.47 -4.38 20.74
C SER A 230 -17.80 -5.88 20.82
N PRO A 231 -17.74 -6.52 22.02
CA PRO A 231 -18.14 -7.92 22.18
C PRO A 231 -19.59 -8.16 21.75
N LEU A 232 -20.51 -7.25 22.11
CA LEU A 232 -21.93 -7.37 21.74
C LEU A 232 -22.13 -7.42 20.23
N LEU A 233 -21.49 -6.50 19.50
CA LEU A 233 -21.58 -6.46 18.05
C LEU A 233 -20.88 -7.65 17.42
N GLU A 234 -19.70 -8.04 17.92
CA GLU A 234 -18.98 -9.20 17.42
C GLU A 234 -19.79 -10.49 17.55
N ASP A 235 -20.43 -10.72 18.70
CA ASP A 235 -21.25 -11.91 18.95
C ASP A 235 -22.44 -11.97 17.99
N TYR A 236 -23.11 -10.83 17.76
CA TYR A 236 -24.17 -10.73 16.76
C TYR A 236 -23.66 -11.03 15.35
N LEU A 237 -22.56 -10.40 14.93
CA LEU A 237 -22.00 -10.57 13.59
C LEU A 237 -21.57 -12.01 13.35
N ARG A 238 -20.88 -12.65 14.29
CA ARG A 238 -20.45 -14.06 14.14
C ARG A 238 -21.61 -15.03 14.02
N LYS A 239 -22.71 -14.76 14.71
CA LYS A 239 -23.94 -15.56 14.62
C LYS A 239 -24.67 -15.37 13.29
N THR A 240 -24.75 -14.13 12.81
CA THR A 240 -25.56 -13.78 11.63
C THR A 240 -24.79 -13.87 10.31
N TYR A 241 -23.50 -13.54 10.33
CA TYR A 241 -22.59 -13.47 9.18
C TYR A 241 -21.29 -14.26 9.43
N PRO A 242 -21.36 -15.60 9.65
CA PRO A 242 -20.21 -16.42 10.02
C PRO A 242 -19.14 -16.54 8.91
N ASN A 243 -19.49 -16.27 7.65
CA ASN A 243 -18.58 -16.41 6.52
C ASN A 243 -17.59 -15.24 6.36
N PHE A 244 -17.74 -14.17 7.16
CA PHE A 244 -16.75 -13.09 7.18
C PHE A 244 -15.48 -13.53 7.91
N LYS A 245 -14.34 -12.96 7.51
CA LYS A 245 -13.14 -12.97 8.36
C LYS A 245 -13.24 -11.88 9.42
N TYR A 246 -12.79 -12.18 10.63
CA TYR A 246 -12.90 -11.30 11.79
C TYR A 246 -11.52 -10.84 12.26
N ILE A 247 -11.34 -9.53 12.30
CA ILE A 247 -10.07 -8.90 12.64
C ILE A 247 -10.25 -8.08 13.92
N LEU A 248 -9.36 -8.29 14.89
CA LEU A 248 -9.35 -7.45 16.09
C LEU A 248 -8.77 -6.07 15.76
N SER A 249 -9.56 -5.03 15.97
CA SER A 249 -9.19 -3.67 15.62
C SER A 249 -8.20 -3.03 16.61
N THR A 250 -7.32 -2.15 16.10
CA THR A 250 -6.45 -1.28 16.91
C THR A 250 -7.24 -0.34 17.84
N THR A 251 -8.54 -0.15 17.59
CA THR A 251 -9.44 0.61 18.47
C THR A 251 -9.64 -0.06 19.84
N ALA A 252 -9.40 -1.37 19.94
CA ALA A 252 -9.37 -2.10 21.21
C ALA A 252 -8.22 -1.67 22.13
N CYS A 253 -7.16 -1.06 21.57
CA CYS A 253 -5.99 -0.55 22.29
C CYS A 253 -5.36 -1.61 23.23
N VAL A 254 -5.23 -2.85 22.74
CA VAL A 254 -4.62 -3.95 23.48
C VAL A 254 -3.10 -3.81 23.43
N ARG A 255 -2.46 -3.73 24.60
CA ARG A 255 -0.99 -3.57 24.77
C ARG A 255 -0.37 -4.64 25.67
N ASP A 256 -1.14 -5.68 25.97
CA ASP A 256 -0.68 -6.85 26.73
C ASP A 256 -0.37 -7.97 25.74
N VAL A 257 0.88 -8.45 25.74
CA VAL A 257 1.34 -9.47 24.80
C VAL A 257 0.63 -10.82 24.98
N ASN A 258 0.24 -11.17 26.21
CA ASN A 258 -0.49 -12.41 26.47
C ASN A 258 -1.89 -12.32 25.86
N LYS A 259 -2.57 -11.18 26.03
CA LYS A 259 -3.89 -10.94 25.39
C LYS A 259 -3.81 -10.93 23.87
N ILE A 260 -2.71 -10.43 23.29
CA ILE A 260 -2.48 -10.49 21.84
C ILE A 260 -2.30 -11.94 21.38
N ASN A 261 -1.47 -12.72 22.08
CA ASN A 261 -1.26 -14.13 21.76
C ASN A 261 -2.53 -14.99 21.97
N GLU A 262 -3.45 -14.58 22.84
CA GLU A 262 -4.78 -15.19 22.96
C GLU A 262 -5.69 -14.76 21.79
N ALA A 263 -5.67 -13.48 21.44
CA ALA A 263 -6.47 -12.95 20.34
C ALA A 263 -6.11 -13.59 18.99
N THR A 264 -4.84 -13.91 18.72
CA THR A 264 -4.43 -14.57 17.46
C THR A 264 -5.02 -15.98 17.31
N LYS A 265 -5.53 -16.59 18.38
CA LYS A 265 -6.27 -17.88 18.33
C LYS A 265 -7.73 -17.71 17.90
N LYS A 266 -8.31 -16.52 18.13
CA LYS A 266 -9.74 -16.21 17.91
C LYS A 266 -9.98 -15.45 16.61
N TYR A 267 -9.04 -14.59 16.21
CA TYR A 267 -9.17 -13.70 15.05
C TYR A 267 -8.28 -14.15 13.89
N ASP A 268 -8.70 -13.84 12.67
CA ASP A 268 -7.91 -14.08 11.46
C ASP A 268 -6.66 -13.20 11.46
N LEU A 269 -6.81 -11.93 11.88
CA LEU A 269 -5.72 -10.98 12.11
C LEU A 269 -5.95 -10.17 13.39
N VAL A 270 -4.87 -9.70 14.00
CA VAL A 270 -4.88 -8.80 15.16
C VAL A 270 -4.09 -7.54 14.82
N VAL A 271 -4.78 -6.39 14.80
CA VAL A 271 -4.12 -5.11 14.56
C VAL A 271 -3.48 -4.59 15.85
N LEU A 272 -2.16 -4.43 15.86
CA LEU A 272 -1.46 -3.92 17.04
C LEU A 272 -1.85 -2.48 17.37
N ASP A 273 -1.69 -2.15 18.65
CA ASP A 273 -1.54 -0.76 19.04
C ASP A 273 -0.18 -0.25 18.56
N TRP A 274 -0.21 0.69 17.62
CA TRP A 274 1.00 1.23 16.96
C TRP A 274 2.00 1.86 17.92
N ARG A 275 1.59 2.19 19.16
CA ARG A 275 2.49 2.70 20.21
C ARG A 275 3.57 1.69 20.60
N ASP A 276 3.34 0.40 20.36
CA ASP A 276 4.31 -0.66 20.64
C ASP A 276 5.10 -1.09 19.39
N ASN A 277 4.88 -0.44 18.25
CA ASN A 277 5.54 -0.82 16.99
C ASN A 277 7.05 -0.83 17.09
N ARG A 278 7.68 0.10 17.83
CA ARG A 278 9.15 0.13 18.00
C ARG A 278 9.64 -0.51 19.31
N ASN A 279 8.76 -1.15 20.08
CA ASN A 279 9.13 -1.91 21.27
C ASN A 279 9.55 -3.33 20.89
N PHE A 280 10.83 -3.52 20.56
CA PHE A 280 11.31 -4.81 20.05
C PHE A 280 11.24 -5.95 21.06
N ASP A 281 11.37 -5.67 22.36
CA ASP A 281 11.24 -6.71 23.39
C ASP A 281 9.79 -7.18 23.53
N PHE A 282 8.83 -6.29 23.33
CA PHE A 282 7.43 -6.65 23.20
C PHE A 282 7.17 -7.46 21.92
N LEU A 283 7.65 -6.98 20.75
CA LEU A 283 7.43 -7.66 19.47
C LEU A 283 8.04 -9.07 19.41
N LYS A 284 9.19 -9.28 20.06
CA LYS A 284 9.83 -10.62 20.14
C LYS A 284 8.95 -11.63 20.89
N LYS A 285 8.17 -11.18 21.88
CA LYS A 285 7.29 -12.02 22.71
C LYS A 285 5.97 -12.42 22.01
N ILE A 286 5.66 -11.81 20.87
CA ILE A 286 4.52 -12.21 20.04
C ILE A 286 4.83 -13.57 19.40
N GLN A 287 3.93 -14.53 19.57
CA GLN A 287 4.09 -15.90 19.08
C GLN A 287 3.74 -16.00 17.60
N ASP A 288 2.52 -15.61 17.23
CA ASP A 288 1.98 -15.75 15.87
C ASP A 288 2.10 -14.43 15.09
N LYS A 289 3.32 -14.12 14.63
CA LYS A 289 3.64 -12.86 13.95
C LYS A 289 3.00 -12.73 12.57
N GLU A 290 2.67 -13.85 11.93
CA GLU A 290 1.98 -13.88 10.64
C GLU A 290 0.51 -13.48 10.76
N LYS A 291 -0.10 -13.56 11.95
CA LYS A 291 -1.45 -13.02 12.22
C LYS A 291 -1.47 -11.58 12.71
N ILE A 292 -0.31 -10.95 12.85
CA ILE A 292 -0.25 -9.57 13.31
C ILE A 292 -0.28 -8.59 12.15
N GLU A 293 -1.19 -7.61 12.24
CA GLU A 293 -1.27 -6.43 11.36
C GLU A 293 -0.69 -5.19 12.07
N ILE A 294 0.29 -4.55 11.45
CA ILE A 294 0.98 -3.38 12.01
C ILE A 294 0.53 -2.10 11.29
N LEU A 295 -0.02 -1.13 12.03
CA LEU A 295 -0.34 0.19 11.48
C LEU A 295 0.93 1.04 11.36
N VAL A 296 1.29 1.50 10.16
CA VAL A 296 2.67 1.96 9.87
C VAL A 296 2.88 3.47 9.84
N ASP A 297 1.85 4.29 9.66
CA ASP A 297 2.01 5.72 9.34
C ASP A 297 1.12 6.66 10.18
N GLU A 298 0.73 6.24 11.39
CA GLU A 298 -0.13 7.00 12.30
C GLU A 298 0.34 8.46 12.57
N LYS A 299 -0.63 9.38 12.68
CA LYS A 299 -0.44 10.83 12.92
C LYS A 299 -0.73 11.25 14.36
N CYS A 300 -1.18 10.34 15.23
CA CYS A 300 -1.39 10.59 16.67
C CYS A 300 -0.07 10.50 17.46
N PRO A 301 0.23 11.41 18.41
CA PRO A 301 1.38 11.26 19.30
C PRO A 301 1.29 9.97 20.12
N SER A 302 2.39 9.22 20.24
CA SER A 302 2.44 7.96 21.01
C SER A 302 2.08 8.14 22.49
N SER A 303 2.33 9.32 23.04
CA SER A 303 2.01 9.74 24.40
C SER A 303 0.56 10.19 24.60
N CYS A 304 -0.29 10.21 23.57
CA CYS A 304 -1.67 10.69 23.69
C CYS A 304 -2.49 9.83 24.68
N PRO A 305 -2.98 10.39 25.80
CA PRO A 305 -3.77 9.64 26.77
C PRO A 305 -5.22 9.45 26.30
N ASN A 306 -5.66 10.26 25.33
CA ASN A 306 -7.07 10.35 24.94
C ASN A 306 -7.49 9.30 23.91
N ARG A 307 -6.61 8.42 23.43
CA ARG A 307 -6.91 7.51 22.30
C ARG A 307 -8.22 6.72 22.45
N LYS A 308 -8.46 6.13 23.63
CA LYS A 308 -9.71 5.39 23.89
C LYS A 308 -10.93 6.32 23.91
N ALA A 309 -10.78 7.50 24.51
CA ALA A 309 -11.82 8.51 24.55
C ALA A 309 -12.13 9.06 23.14
N ASP A 310 -11.11 9.26 22.29
CA ASP A 310 -11.27 9.67 20.90
C ASP A 310 -12.10 8.66 20.11
N TYR A 311 -11.85 7.36 20.25
CA TYR A 311 -12.67 6.33 19.59
C TYR A 311 -14.09 6.22 20.15
N ALA A 312 -14.27 6.39 21.46
CA ALA A 312 -15.60 6.46 22.08
C ALA A 312 -16.38 7.69 21.58
N HIS A 313 -15.69 8.81 21.36
CA HIS A 313 -16.26 10.00 20.76
C HIS A 313 -16.67 9.79 19.31
N VAL A 314 -15.79 9.22 18.48
CA VAL A 314 -16.13 8.85 17.10
C VAL A 314 -17.34 7.92 17.07
N SER A 315 -17.36 6.93 17.95
CA SER A 315 -18.48 6.00 18.14
C SER A 315 -19.79 6.76 18.45
N LYS A 316 -19.75 7.71 19.38
CA LYS A 316 -20.91 8.54 19.76
C LYS A 316 -21.40 9.41 18.60
N VAL A 317 -20.49 10.05 17.87
CA VAL A 317 -20.84 10.88 16.70
C VAL A 317 -21.53 10.05 15.63
N ASN A 318 -20.99 8.90 15.26
CA ASN A 318 -21.60 8.05 14.22
C ASN A 318 -22.94 7.47 14.68
N LEU A 319 -23.08 7.14 15.97
CA LEU A 319 -24.28 6.51 16.51
C LEU A 319 -25.48 7.46 16.56
N TYR A 320 -25.25 8.72 16.95
CA TYR A 320 -26.32 9.69 17.17
C TYR A 320 -26.38 10.80 16.14
N GLN A 321 -25.46 10.81 15.16
CA GLN A 321 -25.24 11.93 14.25
C GLN A 321 -25.03 13.27 15.00
N ALA A 322 -24.56 13.21 16.25
CA ALA A 322 -24.34 14.35 17.13
C ALA A 322 -23.41 15.37 16.45
N THR A 323 -23.64 16.67 16.62
CA THR A 323 -22.76 17.71 16.05
C THR A 323 -21.42 17.72 16.78
N SER A 324 -20.36 18.19 16.11
CA SER A 324 -19.01 18.22 16.68
C SER A 324 -18.91 19.19 17.88
N ASP A 325 -19.70 20.26 17.87
CA ASP A 325 -19.80 21.24 18.96
C ASP A 325 -20.35 20.64 20.26
N GLU A 326 -21.14 19.55 20.20
CA GLU A 326 -21.66 18.86 21.39
C GLU A 326 -20.60 18.02 22.12
N LEU A 327 -19.38 17.94 21.59
CA LEU A 327 -18.38 17.00 22.04
C LEU A 327 -16.98 17.63 22.12
N ASN A 328 -16.71 18.25 23.27
CA ASN A 328 -15.46 18.92 23.65
C ASN A 328 -14.24 17.99 23.86
N LEU A 329 -13.85 17.18 22.87
CA LEU A 329 -12.58 16.43 22.92
C LEU A 329 -11.48 17.21 22.21
N LYS A 330 -10.66 17.92 23.00
CA LYS A 330 -9.50 18.65 22.49
C LYS A 330 -8.41 17.65 22.09
N CYS A 331 -8.23 17.48 20.78
CA CYS A 331 -7.10 16.77 20.22
C CYS A 331 -5.79 17.46 20.67
N MET A 332 -4.83 16.70 21.20
CA MET A 332 -3.49 17.23 21.56
C MET A 332 -2.68 17.68 20.32
N ARG A 333 -3.15 17.32 19.13
CA ARG A 333 -2.48 17.58 17.87
C ARG A 333 -2.96 18.90 17.29
N ALA A 334 -2.04 19.82 16.98
CA ALA A 334 -2.37 20.89 16.05
C ALA A 334 -2.47 20.32 14.63
N VAL A 335 -3.55 20.65 13.91
CA VAL A 335 -3.81 20.14 12.54
C VAL A 335 -2.67 20.51 11.58
N SER A 336 -2.00 21.65 11.81
CA SER A 336 -0.83 22.11 11.06
C SER A 336 0.35 21.13 11.10
N ASP A 337 0.56 20.46 12.23
CA ASP A 337 1.81 19.73 12.50
C ASP A 337 1.89 18.40 11.74
N VAL A 338 0.75 17.91 11.22
CA VAL A 338 0.63 16.60 10.56
C VAL A 338 -0.09 16.63 9.21
N ALA A 339 -0.41 17.83 8.70
CA ALA A 339 -1.09 17.96 7.41
C ALA A 339 -0.20 17.40 6.30
N GLY A 340 -0.69 16.41 5.54
CA GLY A 340 0.10 15.70 4.52
C GLY A 340 0.77 14.41 5.02
N PHE A 341 1.07 13.50 4.08
CA PHE A 341 1.70 12.20 4.38
C PHE A 341 3.07 12.32 5.05
N TYR A 342 4.05 12.97 4.41
CA TYR A 342 5.44 13.05 4.90
C TYR A 342 5.59 13.79 6.23
N ARG A 343 4.80 14.84 6.47
CA ARG A 343 4.81 15.55 7.77
C ARG A 343 4.29 14.64 8.88
N GLY A 344 3.20 13.91 8.64
CA GLY A 344 2.70 12.89 9.56
C GLY A 344 3.73 11.80 9.87
N LEU A 345 4.38 11.27 8.83
CA LEU A 345 5.42 10.26 8.99
C LEU A 345 6.61 10.77 9.84
N LYS A 346 7.02 12.03 9.62
CA LYS A 346 8.08 12.69 10.39
C LYS A 346 7.67 12.96 11.84
N PHE A 347 6.41 13.31 12.08
CA PHE A 347 5.92 13.70 13.39
C PHE A 347 5.97 12.53 14.40
N ASN A 348 5.59 11.31 13.97
CA ASN A 348 5.60 10.12 14.83
C ASN A 348 6.66 9.08 14.43
N ARG A 349 7.90 9.52 14.25
CA ARG A 349 9.01 8.61 13.91
C ARG A 349 9.29 7.54 14.96
N ASP A 350 8.87 7.79 16.20
CA ASP A 350 8.98 6.87 17.34
C ASP A 350 8.08 5.64 17.23
N THR A 351 7.09 5.65 16.33
CA THR A 351 6.14 4.55 16.16
C THR A 351 5.88 4.17 14.70
N ASN A 352 5.98 5.12 13.78
CA ASN A 352 5.79 4.88 12.36
C ASN A 352 6.96 4.10 11.77
N LEU A 353 6.65 3.25 10.80
CA LEU A 353 7.61 2.41 10.09
C LEU A 353 7.89 3.00 8.72
N THR A 354 9.16 3.03 8.33
CA THR A 354 9.56 3.39 6.96
C THR A 354 9.46 2.18 6.04
N PHE A 355 9.56 2.41 4.73
CA PHE A 355 9.75 1.34 3.76
C PHE A 355 10.89 0.38 4.19
N ASN A 356 12.07 0.91 4.56
CA ASN A 356 13.21 0.09 4.95
C ASN A 356 12.98 -0.68 6.26
N ASP A 357 12.16 -0.17 7.18
CA ASP A 357 11.76 -0.93 8.38
C ASP A 357 10.98 -2.18 7.96
N ILE A 358 9.94 -2.02 7.13
CA ILE A 358 9.06 -3.11 6.66
C ILE A 358 9.83 -4.20 5.94
N TYR A 359 10.55 -3.85 4.87
CA TYR A 359 11.27 -4.80 4.01
C TYR A 359 12.63 -5.26 4.57
N GLY A 360 13.01 -4.76 5.74
CA GLY A 360 14.17 -5.22 6.49
C GLY A 360 13.74 -5.88 7.79
N LYS A 361 13.89 -5.15 8.89
CA LYS A 361 13.76 -5.69 10.25
C LYS A 361 12.44 -6.41 10.52
N TYR A 362 11.30 -5.88 10.07
CA TYR A 362 9.99 -6.48 10.36
C TYR A 362 9.76 -7.74 9.55
N TYR A 363 10.18 -7.73 8.28
CA TYR A 363 10.20 -8.92 7.45
C TYR A 363 11.10 -10.02 8.06
N ASP A 364 12.31 -9.69 8.51
CA ASP A 364 13.23 -10.64 9.15
C ASP A 364 12.66 -11.21 10.46
N MET A 365 11.87 -10.41 11.19
CA MET A 365 11.20 -10.87 12.41
C MET A 365 10.01 -11.80 12.15
N GLY A 366 9.52 -11.91 10.91
CA GLY A 366 8.36 -12.74 10.56
C GLY A 366 7.02 -12.00 10.47
N PHE A 367 7.01 -10.67 10.52
CA PHE A 367 5.79 -9.90 10.28
C PHE A 367 5.52 -9.76 8.78
N ARG A 368 4.25 -9.90 8.38
CA ARG A 368 3.84 -9.89 6.97
C ARG A 368 2.69 -8.93 6.67
N ASN A 369 1.90 -8.52 7.66
CA ASN A 369 0.71 -7.68 7.43
C ASN A 369 0.93 -6.25 7.92
N PHE A 370 0.70 -5.29 7.03
CA PHE A 370 0.90 -3.88 7.29
C PHE A 370 -0.34 -3.09 6.87
N LYS A 371 -0.81 -2.23 7.77
CA LYS A 371 -1.96 -1.37 7.56
C LYS A 371 -1.52 0.05 7.32
N LEU A 372 -1.98 0.65 6.22
CA LEU A 372 -1.83 2.09 5.98
C LEU A 372 -2.98 2.83 6.66
N MET A 373 -2.77 4.02 7.19
CA MET A 373 -3.72 4.71 8.06
C MET A 373 -4.85 5.44 7.30
N GLY A 374 -6.09 5.22 7.73
CA GLY A 374 -7.26 5.90 7.17
C GLY A 374 -7.40 7.41 7.42
N ARG A 375 -6.51 8.09 8.17
CA ARG A 375 -6.54 9.58 8.24
C ARG A 375 -6.16 10.20 6.91
N ASN A 376 -5.38 9.50 6.11
CA ASN A 376 -4.97 9.99 4.79
C ASN A 376 -6.15 10.01 3.81
N GLU A 377 -7.28 9.33 4.10
CA GLU A 377 -8.48 9.42 3.26
C GLU A 377 -8.94 10.88 3.09
N GLN A 378 -8.84 11.71 4.14
CA GLN A 378 -9.28 13.10 4.08
C GLN A 378 -8.51 13.94 3.05
N ASP A 379 -7.34 13.47 2.59
CA ASP A 379 -6.54 14.10 1.54
C ASP A 379 -6.10 13.04 0.54
N LEU A 380 -6.79 13.01 -0.62
CA LEU A 380 -6.53 12.04 -1.68
C LEU A 380 -5.05 11.97 -2.08
N LEU A 381 -4.34 13.10 -2.12
CA LEU A 381 -2.93 13.12 -2.46
C LEU A 381 -2.09 12.44 -1.39
N SER A 382 -2.40 12.66 -0.11
CA SER A 382 -1.77 11.91 0.99
C SER A 382 -2.08 10.43 0.94
N LEU A 383 -3.31 10.05 0.54
CA LEU A 383 -3.70 8.66 0.37
C LEU A 383 -2.81 7.99 -0.70
N PHE A 384 -2.73 8.60 -1.88
CA PHE A 384 -1.92 8.08 -3.00
C PHE A 384 -0.45 8.02 -2.63
N GLU A 385 0.06 9.08 -2.02
CA GLU A 385 1.46 9.13 -1.62
C GLU A 385 1.80 8.02 -0.63
N SER A 386 0.89 7.67 0.28
CA SER A 386 1.10 6.55 1.19
C SER A 386 1.19 5.21 0.45
N TYR A 387 0.39 4.99 -0.59
CA TYR A 387 0.38 3.74 -1.34
C TYR A 387 1.68 3.63 -2.14
N ILE A 388 2.04 4.70 -2.83
CA ILE A 388 3.27 4.80 -3.63
C ILE A 388 4.51 4.61 -2.73
N TYR A 389 4.57 5.29 -1.59
CA TYR A 389 5.72 5.21 -0.68
C TYR A 389 5.98 3.78 -0.19
N TYR A 390 4.94 3.03 0.20
CA TYR A 390 5.14 1.69 0.77
C TYR A 390 5.18 0.55 -0.25
N MET A 391 4.53 0.71 -1.40
CA MET A 391 4.34 -0.39 -2.37
C MET A 391 5.20 -0.25 -3.64
N ALA A 392 5.41 0.97 -4.12
CA ALA A 392 6.25 1.18 -5.29
C ALA A 392 7.72 0.98 -4.92
N THR A 393 8.49 0.45 -5.86
CA THR A 393 9.95 0.42 -5.71
C THR A 393 10.47 1.85 -5.52
N PRO A 394 11.47 2.07 -4.65
CA PRO A 394 12.05 3.39 -4.44
C PRO A 394 12.40 4.13 -5.73
N GLU A 395 12.83 3.37 -6.75
CA GLU A 395 13.27 3.85 -8.05
C GLU A 395 12.12 4.29 -8.96
N CYS A 396 10.96 3.62 -8.90
CA CYS A 396 9.82 3.94 -9.75
C CYS A 396 8.82 4.90 -9.11
N ARG A 397 8.98 5.26 -7.82
CA ARG A 397 8.02 6.12 -7.09
C ARG A 397 7.64 7.40 -7.83
N ASP A 398 8.60 8.07 -8.46
CA ASP A 398 8.35 9.33 -9.15
C ASP A 398 7.52 9.16 -10.42
N ILE A 399 7.82 8.14 -11.22
CA ILE A 399 7.06 7.81 -12.43
C ILE A 399 5.66 7.32 -12.04
N VAL A 400 5.55 6.44 -11.04
CA VAL A 400 4.26 5.95 -10.54
C VAL A 400 3.40 7.11 -10.03
N ARG A 401 3.99 8.05 -9.29
CA ARG A 401 3.29 9.25 -8.83
C ARG A 401 2.80 10.10 -10.00
N TYR A 402 3.65 10.36 -10.98
CA TYR A 402 3.30 11.17 -12.14
C TYR A 402 2.14 10.55 -12.93
N ASP A 403 2.21 9.25 -13.21
CA ASP A 403 1.17 8.54 -13.97
C ASP A 403 -0.16 8.52 -13.24
N LEU A 404 -0.16 8.13 -11.95
CA LEU A 404 -1.39 8.04 -11.17
C LEU A 404 -2.06 9.42 -11.03
N LEU A 405 -1.29 10.49 -10.83
CA LEU A 405 -1.84 11.84 -10.81
C LEU A 405 -2.39 12.26 -12.17
N THR A 406 -1.72 11.93 -13.26
CA THR A 406 -2.17 12.26 -14.62
C THR A 406 -3.47 11.52 -14.95
N TYR A 407 -3.48 10.21 -14.74
CA TYR A 407 -4.65 9.37 -14.97
C TYR A 407 -5.84 9.75 -14.10
N TYR A 408 -5.59 10.12 -12.85
CA TYR A 408 -6.64 10.64 -11.97
C TYR A 408 -7.20 11.98 -12.48
N MET A 409 -6.35 12.88 -12.96
CA MET A 409 -6.80 14.13 -13.57
C MET A 409 -7.64 13.89 -14.83
N ASP A 410 -7.22 12.95 -15.69
CA ASP A 410 -7.98 12.59 -16.89
C ASP A 410 -9.34 11.97 -16.53
N TYR A 411 -9.37 11.10 -15.51
CA TYR A 411 -10.60 10.56 -14.95
C TYR A 411 -11.55 11.67 -14.48
N LEU A 412 -11.05 12.65 -13.72
CA LEU A 412 -11.85 13.77 -13.27
C LEU A 412 -12.41 14.61 -14.42
N ILE A 413 -11.59 14.87 -15.44
CA ILE A 413 -12.01 15.63 -16.63
C ILE A 413 -13.12 14.89 -17.40
N ARG A 414 -12.96 13.58 -17.57
CA ARG A 414 -13.90 12.74 -18.33
C ARG A 414 -15.25 12.59 -17.63
N ASP A 415 -15.24 12.23 -16.35
CA ASP A 415 -16.46 11.82 -15.63
C ASP A 415 -17.25 13.01 -15.07
N PHE A 416 -16.59 14.15 -14.81
CA PHE A 416 -17.24 15.33 -14.23
C PHE A 416 -17.32 16.54 -15.19
N GLY A 417 -16.74 16.42 -16.39
CA GLY A 417 -16.81 17.42 -17.45
C GLY A 417 -15.95 18.67 -17.21
N GLY A 418 -15.35 19.18 -18.29
CA GLY A 418 -14.66 20.47 -18.30
C GLY A 418 -13.17 20.37 -18.66
N ASN A 419 -12.39 21.36 -18.24
CA ASN A 419 -10.94 21.41 -18.43
C ASN A 419 -10.19 21.12 -17.12
N ARG A 420 -8.86 21.05 -17.16
CA ARG A 420 -8.04 20.73 -15.98
C ARG A 420 -8.31 21.65 -14.79
N THR A 421 -8.61 22.92 -15.04
CA THR A 421 -8.91 23.92 -14.00
C THR A 421 -10.25 23.66 -13.32
N SER A 422 -11.29 23.26 -14.06
CA SER A 422 -12.58 22.90 -13.47
C SER A 422 -12.50 21.59 -12.69
N ALA A 423 -11.71 20.61 -13.14
CA ALA A 423 -11.47 19.37 -12.39
C ALA A 423 -10.75 19.63 -11.05
N ILE A 424 -9.73 20.49 -11.03
CA ILE A 424 -9.05 20.90 -9.79
C ILE A 424 -10.02 21.62 -8.87
N ARG A 425 -10.80 22.60 -9.38
CA ARG A 425 -11.78 23.34 -8.57
C ARG A 425 -12.85 22.41 -7.99
N TRP A 426 -13.36 21.47 -8.79
CA TRP A 426 -14.31 20.45 -8.31
C TRP A 426 -13.69 19.59 -7.19
N HIS A 427 -12.45 19.14 -7.36
CA HIS A 427 -11.75 18.37 -6.34
C HIS A 427 -11.57 19.19 -5.05
N GLU A 428 -11.14 20.45 -5.14
CA GLU A 428 -11.01 21.36 -4.01
C GLU A 428 -12.35 21.64 -3.30
N GLU A 429 -13.43 21.81 -4.05
CA GLU A 429 -14.77 22.03 -3.50
C GLU A 429 -15.31 20.79 -2.78
N ASN A 430 -15.08 19.59 -3.32
CA ASN A 430 -15.48 18.33 -2.66
C ASN A 430 -14.61 17.99 -1.45
N LEU A 431 -13.30 18.28 -1.50
CA LEU A 431 -12.45 18.26 -0.31
C LEU A 431 -13.01 19.25 0.73
N LYS A 432 -13.27 20.51 0.39
CA LYS A 432 -13.84 21.48 1.33
C LYS A 432 -15.17 21.04 1.92
N LYS A 433 -16.05 20.39 1.15
CA LYS A 433 -17.32 19.83 1.66
C LYS A 433 -17.09 18.69 2.66
N SER A 434 -16.16 17.77 2.38
CA SER A 434 -15.80 16.70 3.33
C SER A 434 -15.09 17.22 4.59
N TYR A 435 -14.34 18.33 4.49
CA TYR A 435 -13.71 19.01 5.63
C TYR A 435 -14.68 19.88 6.45
N ALA A 436 -15.62 20.57 5.80
CA ALA A 436 -16.58 21.44 6.47
C ALA A 436 -17.63 20.67 7.29
N GLN A 437 -17.85 19.39 6.98
CA GLN A 437 -18.72 18.50 7.76
C GLN A 437 -18.03 17.89 9.00
N GLY A 438 -16.74 18.15 9.17
CA GLY A 438 -15.92 17.74 10.31
C GLY A 438 -15.47 18.87 11.24
N LYS A 439 -16.00 20.08 11.07
CA LYS A 439 -15.94 21.14 12.11
C LYS A 439 -17.21 21.12 12.92
#